data_AF-A0A5N5ZER0-F1
#
_entry.id   AF-A0A5N5ZER0-F1
#
_cell.length_a   1.000
_cell.length_b   1.000
_cell.length_c   1.000
_cell.angle_alpha   90.00
_cell.angle_beta   90.00
_cell.angle_gamma   90.00
#
_symmetry.space_group_name_H-M   'P 1'
#
loop_
_entity.id
_entity.type
_entity.pdbx_description
1 polymer ?
#
loop_
_entity_poly.entity_id
_entity_poly.type
_entity_poly.pdbx_seq_one_letter_code
_entity_poly.pdbx_strand_id
1 'polypeptide(L)'
;MQFINMKKLLTGIILIVTIIIIGYQFIEVVPNPEVTSDFTEATTEVRKILRTSCYDCHSNETKISFYNKFPFVAEMVRKDVTKARAKLNFSEWDKYSEKEKKTILYNVLTKIKKNIMPPKSYSFIHREAEIDKKELAILETYIKGLDDDLGIKILESDELDFEGDYNNWIDNQGKKKTVKNAPNGIEFPYDYRNWQVVSSSFRKDHNSLRVILGNDIAINAIKENKINPWPDGAILGKVVWNQRSDENWEAAIVPSTFIHAEFMFKDSNKYKTTKGWGWARWVDQELKPFGKDANFSQSCIQCHTPVKDRDYIFTTPSIFP
;
A
#
# COMPACT_ATOMS: atom_id res chain seq x y z
N MET A 1 49.77 38.47 48.46
CA MET A 1 49.06 37.52 47.58
C MET A 1 49.62 36.12 47.83
N GLN A 2 48.88 35.25 48.51
CA GLN A 2 49.26 33.85 48.67
C GLN A 2 49.06 33.16 47.32
N PHE A 3 50.14 32.62 46.74
CA PHE A 3 50.06 31.78 45.56
C PHE A 3 49.24 30.53 45.92
N ILE A 4 48.04 30.42 45.35
CA ILE A 4 47.25 29.19 45.43
C ILE A 4 48.14 28.07 44.90
N ASN A 5 48.41 27.07 45.73
CA ASN A 5 49.25 25.94 45.35
C ASN A 5 48.57 25.22 44.19
N MET A 6 49.11 25.41 42.98
CA MET A 6 48.51 24.99 41.71
C MET A 6 48.17 23.49 41.69
N LYS A 7 48.91 22.66 42.44
CA LYS A 7 48.59 21.24 42.65
C LYS A 7 47.28 21.04 43.44
N LYS A 8 47.07 21.79 44.53
CA LYS A 8 45.83 21.71 45.35
C LYS A 8 44.59 22.22 44.59
N LEU A 9 44.77 23.25 43.75
CA LEU A 9 43.71 23.74 42.87
C LEU A 9 43.32 22.66 41.85
N LEU A 10 44.31 22.02 41.21
CA LEU A 10 44.08 20.95 40.23
C LEU A 10 43.40 19.73 40.87
N THR A 11 43.83 19.31 42.06
CA THR A 11 43.20 18.20 42.79
C THR A 11 41.75 18.52 43.17
N GLY A 12 41.46 19.75 43.59
CA GLY A 12 40.08 20.20 43.87
C GLY A 12 39.18 20.18 42.65
N ILE A 13 39.67 20.64 41.49
CA ILE A 13 38.93 20.61 40.22
C ILE A 13 38.63 19.17 39.79
N ILE A 14 39.63 18.28 39.87
CA ILE A 14 39.44 16.86 39.53
C ILE A 14 38.38 16.23 40.43
N LEU A 15 38.44 16.48 41.74
CA LEU A 15 37.47 15.93 42.70
C LEU A 15 36.03 16.40 42.40
N ILE A 16 35.86 17.68 42.07
CA ILE A 16 34.56 18.26 41.68
C ILE A 16 34.05 17.62 40.38
N VAL A 17 34.89 17.49 39.36
CA VAL A 17 34.51 16.86 38.08
C VAL A 17 34.15 15.39 38.30
N THR A 18 34.87 14.66 39.15
CA THR A 18 34.55 13.27 39.48
C THR A 18 33.23 13.14 40.23
N ILE A 19 32.94 14.01 41.20
CA ILE A 19 31.65 14.03 41.91
C ILE A 19 30.51 14.32 40.93
N ILE A 20 30.71 15.27 40.01
CA ILE A 20 29.73 15.59 38.95
C ILE A 20 29.49 14.37 38.05
N ILE A 21 30.55 13.69 37.58
CA ILE A 21 30.43 12.49 36.74
C ILE A 21 29.71 11.35 37.47
N ILE A 22 30.02 11.12 38.75
CA ILE A 22 29.34 10.11 39.57
C ILE A 22 27.86 10.47 39.76
N GLY A 23 27.55 11.74 40.05
CA GLY A 23 26.17 12.24 40.14
C GLY A 23 25.39 12.03 38.85
N TYR A 24 26.02 12.21 37.69
CA TYR A 24 25.40 11.95 36.38
C TYR A 24 25.02 10.48 36.17
N GLN A 25 25.66 9.52 36.82
CA GLN A 25 25.33 8.10 36.63
C GLN A 25 23.92 7.76 37.13
N PHE A 26 23.40 8.51 38.10
CA PHE A 26 22.08 8.29 38.72
C PHE A 26 20.94 9.10 38.08
N ILE A 27 21.21 9.89 37.02
CA ILE A 27 20.16 10.59 36.29
C ILE A 27 19.45 9.61 35.35
N GLU A 28 18.17 9.38 35.61
CA GLU A 28 17.28 8.67 34.70
C GLU A 28 16.87 9.63 33.56
N VAL A 29 17.32 9.33 32.35
CA VAL A 29 17.01 10.16 31.17
C VAL A 29 15.62 9.84 30.65
N VAL A 30 15.33 8.55 30.46
CA VAL A 30 14.06 8.02 29.97
C VAL A 30 13.59 6.96 30.97
N PRO A 31 12.34 7.05 31.48
CA PRO A 31 11.79 5.98 32.30
C PRO A 31 11.57 4.74 31.45
N ASN A 32 11.81 3.56 32.01
CA ASN A 32 11.48 2.28 31.37
C ASN A 32 10.31 1.63 32.14
N PRO A 33 9.05 1.86 31.72
CA PRO A 33 7.90 1.21 32.31
C PRO A 33 7.93 -0.32 32.16
N GLU A 34 7.00 -1.00 32.78
CA GLU A 34 6.85 -2.45 32.62
C GLU A 34 6.57 -2.83 31.15
N VAL A 35 7.15 -3.94 30.71
CA VAL A 35 6.88 -4.54 29.41
C VAL A 35 5.61 -5.37 29.54
N THR A 36 4.54 -4.97 28.88
CA THR A 36 3.24 -5.66 28.97
C THR A 36 3.09 -6.75 27.92
N SER A 37 3.81 -6.64 26.81
CA SER A 37 3.84 -7.60 25.69
C SER A 37 5.07 -7.33 24.81
N ASP A 38 5.41 -8.23 23.90
CA ASP A 38 6.56 -8.09 23.00
C ASP A 38 6.23 -8.58 21.58
N PHE A 39 7.01 -8.14 20.60
CA PHE A 39 6.87 -8.61 19.22
C PHE A 39 7.55 -9.96 19.01
N THR A 40 6.82 -11.05 19.32
CA THR A 40 7.35 -12.42 19.24
C THR A 40 7.01 -13.17 17.96
N GLU A 41 6.06 -12.66 17.17
CA GLU A 41 5.45 -13.34 16.02
C GLU A 41 6.39 -13.51 14.81
N ALA A 42 7.49 -12.74 14.74
CA ALA A 42 8.43 -12.77 13.63
C ALA A 42 9.57 -13.78 13.80
N THR A 43 10.30 -14.01 12.70
CA THR A 43 11.53 -14.81 12.72
C THR A 43 12.60 -14.21 13.64
N THR A 44 13.53 -15.04 14.10
CA THR A 44 14.61 -14.59 14.99
C THR A 44 15.44 -13.47 14.36
N GLU A 45 15.66 -13.53 13.05
CA GLU A 45 16.38 -12.51 12.28
C GLU A 45 15.64 -11.18 12.28
N VAL A 46 14.34 -11.18 11.99
CA VAL A 46 13.51 -9.96 11.99
C VAL A 46 13.48 -9.33 13.38
N ARG A 47 13.27 -10.14 14.42
CA ARG A 47 13.29 -9.64 15.81
C ARG A 47 14.64 -9.04 16.18
N LYS A 48 15.75 -9.63 15.73
CA LYS A 48 17.11 -9.11 15.99
C LYS A 48 17.33 -7.75 15.32
N ILE A 49 16.89 -7.58 14.07
CA ILE A 49 17.00 -6.30 13.34
C ILE A 49 16.19 -5.23 14.09
N LEU A 50 14.92 -5.48 14.38
CA LEU A 50 14.06 -4.51 15.08
C LEU A 50 14.59 -4.18 16.49
N ARG A 51 15.11 -5.16 17.23
CA ARG A 51 15.71 -4.92 18.55
C ARG A 51 16.96 -4.06 18.48
N THR A 52 17.75 -4.16 17.41
CA THR A 52 18.96 -3.34 17.22
C THR A 52 18.59 -1.93 16.75
N SER A 53 17.70 -1.81 15.78
CA SER A 53 17.45 -0.54 15.08
C SER A 53 16.28 0.27 15.64
N CYS A 54 15.36 -0.33 16.39
CA CYS A 54 14.10 0.32 16.78
C CYS A 54 13.85 0.37 18.29
N TYR A 55 14.25 -0.66 19.06
CA TYR A 55 13.81 -0.80 20.46
C TYR A 55 14.31 0.31 21.38
N ASP A 56 15.45 0.93 21.09
CA ASP A 56 15.95 2.05 21.90
C ASP A 56 14.97 3.24 21.92
N CYS A 57 14.19 3.45 20.85
CA CYS A 57 13.18 4.52 20.80
C CYS A 57 11.73 4.00 20.92
N HIS A 58 11.46 2.79 20.45
CA HIS A 58 10.13 2.23 20.29
C HIS A 58 9.82 1.08 21.24
N SER A 59 10.51 0.96 22.37
CA SER A 59 10.22 -0.03 23.41
C SER A 59 10.36 0.57 24.81
N ASN A 60 9.81 -0.10 25.83
CA ASN A 60 10.07 0.18 27.24
C ASN A 60 11.44 -0.36 27.70
N GLU A 61 12.27 -0.88 26.80
CA GLU A 61 13.60 -1.45 27.07
C GLU A 61 14.74 -0.52 26.60
N THR A 62 14.53 0.81 26.59
CA THR A 62 15.50 1.78 26.06
C THR A 62 16.85 1.70 26.77
N LYS A 63 17.94 1.56 26.00
CA LYS A 63 19.31 1.57 26.51
C LYS A 63 19.95 2.94 26.35
N ILE A 64 20.30 3.57 27.47
CA ILE A 64 20.89 4.91 27.50
C ILE A 64 22.41 4.84 27.65
N SER A 65 23.15 5.25 26.63
CA SER A 65 24.60 5.44 26.68
C SER A 65 25.00 6.58 27.62
N PHE A 66 26.24 6.56 28.14
CA PHE A 66 26.71 7.57 29.12
C PHE A 66 26.63 9.01 28.60
N TYR A 67 26.91 9.23 27.31
CA TYR A 67 26.85 10.56 26.68
C TYR A 67 25.43 11.10 26.52
N ASN A 68 24.41 10.25 26.57
CA ASN A 68 23.00 10.69 26.54
C ASN A 68 22.56 11.31 27.87
N LYS A 69 23.38 11.21 28.94
CA LYS A 69 23.09 11.77 30.26
C LYS A 69 23.51 13.25 30.41
N PHE A 70 24.20 13.83 29.42
CA PHE A 70 24.53 15.26 29.46
C PHE A 70 23.25 16.12 29.42
N PRO A 71 23.10 17.19 30.23
CA PRO A 71 21.81 17.86 30.45
C PRO A 71 21.05 18.30 29.18
N PHE A 72 21.77 18.84 28.19
CA PHE A 72 21.16 19.29 26.93
C PHE A 72 20.81 18.13 25.98
N VAL A 73 21.51 17.01 26.07
CA VAL A 73 21.23 15.79 25.30
C VAL A 73 20.10 14.99 25.94
N ALA A 74 20.10 14.91 27.27
CA ALA A 74 19.14 14.13 28.05
C ALA A 74 17.70 14.56 27.77
N GLU A 75 17.43 15.87 27.74
CA GLU A 75 16.09 16.38 27.42
C GLU A 75 15.67 16.08 25.98
N MET A 76 16.60 16.20 25.03
CA MET A 76 16.35 15.86 23.62
C MET A 76 15.98 14.37 23.47
N VAL A 77 16.80 13.48 24.04
CA VAL A 77 16.57 12.03 24.03
C VAL A 77 15.24 11.68 24.69
N ARG A 78 14.95 12.26 25.85
CA ARG A 78 13.67 12.05 26.56
C ARG A 78 12.48 12.41 25.69
N LYS A 79 12.51 13.57 25.06
CA LYS A 79 11.44 14.06 24.19
C LYS A 79 11.25 13.16 22.98
N ASP A 80 12.34 12.73 22.34
CA ASP A 80 12.28 11.90 21.14
C ASP A 80 11.78 10.48 21.44
N VAL A 81 12.27 9.83 22.50
CA VAL A 81 11.80 8.51 22.93
C VAL A 81 10.33 8.56 23.36
N THR A 82 9.93 9.59 24.12
CA THR A 82 8.52 9.75 24.53
C THR A 82 7.60 9.88 23.32
N LYS A 83 7.98 10.69 22.32
CA LYS A 83 7.23 10.85 21.07
C LYS A 83 7.22 9.58 20.23
N ALA A 84 8.32 8.83 20.21
CA ALA A 84 8.45 7.58 19.47
C ALA A 84 7.52 6.50 20.04
N ARG A 85 7.57 6.27 21.37
CA ARG A 85 6.71 5.32 22.09
C ARG A 85 5.22 5.64 21.97
N ALA A 86 4.86 6.93 21.98
CA ALA A 86 3.47 7.36 21.80
C ALA A 86 2.88 6.97 20.43
N LYS A 87 3.73 6.80 19.40
CA LYS A 87 3.30 6.38 18.06
C LYS A 87 3.40 4.87 17.86
N LEU A 88 4.44 4.25 18.41
CA LEU A 88 4.72 2.82 18.30
C LEU A 88 5.52 2.37 19.52
N ASN A 89 5.00 1.39 20.25
CA ASN A 89 5.70 0.75 21.36
C ASN A 89 5.63 -0.79 21.23
N PHE A 90 6.76 -1.42 20.92
CA PHE A 90 6.90 -2.88 20.84
C PHE A 90 6.71 -3.57 22.19
N SER A 91 6.93 -2.86 23.32
CA SER A 91 6.70 -3.39 24.67
C SER A 91 5.22 -3.38 25.10
N GLU A 92 4.34 -2.97 24.20
CA GLU A 92 2.88 -2.97 24.37
C GLU A 92 2.22 -3.53 23.10
N TRP A 93 2.87 -4.50 22.44
CA TRP A 93 2.43 -5.06 21.15
C TRP A 93 0.98 -5.59 21.15
N ASP A 94 0.54 -6.18 22.27
CA ASP A 94 -0.80 -6.78 22.39
C ASP A 94 -1.92 -5.73 22.47
N LYS A 95 -1.60 -4.44 22.60
CA LYS A 95 -2.61 -3.37 22.55
C LYS A 95 -3.14 -3.12 21.12
N TYR A 96 -2.40 -3.57 20.11
CA TYR A 96 -2.73 -3.37 18.71
C TYR A 96 -3.56 -4.55 18.19
N SER A 97 -4.66 -4.27 17.48
CA SER A 97 -5.38 -5.31 16.74
C SER A 97 -4.52 -5.91 15.62
N GLU A 98 -4.82 -7.13 15.18
CA GLU A 98 -4.08 -7.79 14.08
C GLU A 98 -3.98 -6.92 12.81
N LYS A 99 -5.03 -6.17 12.50
CA LYS A 99 -5.03 -5.23 11.38
C LYS A 99 -4.07 -4.04 11.62
N GLU A 100 -4.01 -3.53 12.84
CA GLU A 100 -3.09 -2.45 13.22
C GLU A 100 -1.64 -2.93 13.24
N LYS A 101 -1.37 -4.12 13.80
CA LYS A 101 -0.04 -4.76 13.79
C LYS A 101 0.51 -4.85 12.37
N LYS A 102 -0.26 -5.39 11.43
CA LYS A 102 0.11 -5.43 10.01
C LYS A 102 0.39 -4.02 9.48
N THR A 103 -0.53 -3.09 9.68
CA THR A 103 -0.36 -1.68 9.24
C THR A 103 0.90 -1.02 9.80
N ILE A 104 1.23 -1.28 11.07
CA ILE A 104 2.44 -0.77 11.73
C ILE A 104 3.69 -1.32 11.05
N LEU A 105 3.72 -2.61 10.73
CA LEU A 105 4.89 -3.22 10.08
C LEU A 105 5.12 -2.65 8.68
N TYR A 106 4.09 -2.48 7.86
CA TYR A 106 4.25 -1.78 6.57
C TYR A 106 4.72 -0.34 6.74
N ASN A 107 4.19 0.39 7.73
CA ASN A 107 4.67 1.75 8.06
C ASN A 107 6.16 1.78 8.42
N VAL A 108 6.62 0.79 9.18
CA VAL A 108 8.04 0.63 9.53
C VAL A 108 8.85 0.42 8.26
N LEU A 109 8.47 -0.54 7.40
CA LEU A 109 9.15 -0.80 6.13
C LEU A 109 9.22 0.45 5.23
N THR A 110 8.10 1.16 5.06
CA THR A 110 8.05 2.40 4.27
C THR A 110 9.00 3.46 4.82
N LYS A 111 9.05 3.67 6.15
CA LYS A 111 9.94 4.66 6.76
C LYS A 111 11.42 4.29 6.62
N ILE A 112 11.74 3.00 6.65
CA ILE A 112 13.11 2.50 6.41
C ILE A 112 13.50 2.74 4.95
N LYS A 113 12.69 2.31 3.98
CA LYS A 113 12.96 2.50 2.53
C LYS A 113 13.12 3.98 2.18
N LYS A 114 12.36 4.87 2.82
CA LYS A 114 12.46 6.33 2.65
C LYS A 114 13.60 7.00 3.43
N ASN A 115 14.47 6.23 4.11
CA ASN A 115 15.55 6.73 4.96
C ASN A 115 15.07 7.74 6.03
N ILE A 116 13.82 7.60 6.48
CA ILE A 116 13.22 8.40 7.56
C ILE A 116 13.58 7.80 8.91
N MET A 117 13.59 6.47 8.99
CA MET A 117 13.95 5.71 10.19
C MET A 117 15.09 4.73 9.89
N PRO A 118 16.12 4.64 10.75
CA PRO A 118 16.39 5.57 11.85
C PRO A 118 16.72 7.00 11.33
N PRO A 119 16.44 8.08 12.10
CA PRO A 119 16.81 9.42 11.69
C PRO A 119 18.34 9.53 11.51
N LYS A 120 18.80 10.26 10.48
CA LYS A 120 20.23 10.41 10.19
C LYS A 120 21.06 10.95 11.37
N SER A 121 20.46 11.81 12.20
CA SER A 121 21.11 12.32 13.41
C SER A 121 21.38 11.21 14.44
N TYR A 122 20.48 10.22 14.53
CA TYR A 122 20.64 9.07 15.40
C TYR A 122 21.68 8.10 14.83
N SER A 123 21.55 7.69 13.56
CA SER A 123 22.47 6.72 12.95
C SER A 123 23.91 7.23 12.79
N PHE A 124 24.11 8.55 12.76
CA PHE A 124 25.45 9.14 12.78
C PHE A 124 26.27 8.72 14.02
N ILE A 125 25.61 8.60 15.18
CA ILE A 125 26.22 8.21 16.45
C ILE A 125 26.04 6.70 16.69
N HIS A 126 24.89 6.16 16.29
CA HIS A 126 24.46 4.77 16.45
C HIS A 126 24.51 4.03 15.11
N ARG A 127 25.72 3.81 14.57
CA ARG A 127 25.88 3.15 13.26
C ARG A 127 25.36 1.72 13.27
N GLU A 128 25.38 1.06 14.42
CA GLU A 128 24.81 -0.27 14.63
C GLU A 128 23.30 -0.35 14.39
N ALA A 129 22.58 0.78 14.49
CA ALA A 129 21.14 0.83 14.25
C ALA A 129 20.78 1.05 12.77
N GLU A 130 21.76 1.37 11.92
CA GLU A 130 21.55 1.54 10.48
C GLU A 130 21.20 0.19 9.85
N ILE A 131 20.10 0.17 9.09
CA ILE A 131 19.60 -1.05 8.46
C ILE A 131 20.28 -1.19 7.11
N ASP A 132 21.03 -2.27 6.92
CA ASP A 132 21.71 -2.53 5.65
C ASP A 132 20.77 -3.14 4.59
N LYS A 133 21.28 -3.32 3.36
CA LYS A 133 20.49 -3.87 2.25
C LYS A 133 19.99 -5.30 2.51
N LYS A 134 20.77 -6.11 3.22
CA LYS A 134 20.43 -7.50 3.53
C LYS A 134 19.35 -7.55 4.62
N GLU A 135 19.48 -6.72 5.65
CA GLU A 135 18.48 -6.57 6.70
C GLU A 135 17.16 -6.01 6.16
N LEU A 136 17.23 -5.00 5.29
CA LEU A 136 16.05 -4.47 4.59
C LEU A 136 15.34 -5.57 3.79
N ALA A 137 16.08 -6.38 3.03
CA ALA A 137 15.50 -7.48 2.27
C ALA A 137 14.82 -8.54 3.16
N ILE A 138 15.38 -8.82 4.35
CA ILE A 138 14.78 -9.73 5.34
C ILE A 138 13.46 -9.16 5.86
N LEU A 139 13.45 -7.88 6.25
CA LEU A 139 12.24 -7.19 6.72
C LEU A 139 11.18 -7.16 5.63
N GLU A 140 11.56 -6.80 4.40
CA GLU A 140 10.66 -6.75 3.25
C GLU A 140 10.05 -8.11 2.94
N THR A 141 10.85 -9.17 2.94
CA THR A 141 10.35 -10.54 2.71
C THR A 141 9.34 -10.95 3.79
N TYR A 142 9.64 -10.71 5.06
CA TYR A 142 8.74 -11.06 6.16
C TYR A 142 7.43 -10.27 6.09
N ILE A 143 7.51 -8.96 5.89
CA ILE A 143 6.33 -8.08 5.88
C ILE A 143 5.45 -8.36 4.67
N LYS A 144 6.04 -8.56 3.48
CA LYS A 144 5.29 -8.96 2.28
C LYS A 144 4.69 -10.36 2.39
N GLY A 145 5.36 -11.29 3.08
CA GLY A 145 4.80 -12.61 3.38
C GLY A 145 3.51 -12.56 4.22
N LEU A 146 3.22 -11.46 4.91
CA LEU A 146 1.94 -11.25 5.59
C LEU A 146 0.77 -11.09 4.60
N ASP A 147 1.04 -10.90 3.29
CA ASP A 147 0.04 -10.85 2.22
C ASP A 147 -0.27 -12.21 1.59
N ASP A 148 0.49 -13.27 1.91
CA ASP A 148 0.25 -14.60 1.36
C ASP A 148 -1.16 -15.12 1.75
N ASP A 149 -1.66 -14.71 2.92
CA ASP A 149 -3.05 -14.96 3.35
C ASP A 149 -4.10 -14.30 2.45
N LEU A 150 -3.73 -13.25 1.72
CA LEU A 150 -4.60 -12.53 0.79
C LEU A 150 -4.47 -13.05 -0.67
N GLY A 151 -3.41 -13.81 -0.97
CA GLY A 151 -3.14 -14.36 -2.31
C GLY A 151 -2.75 -13.29 -3.32
N ILE A 152 -2.02 -12.26 -2.88
CA ILE A 152 -1.64 -11.10 -3.69
C ILE A 152 -0.18 -11.27 -4.13
N LYS A 153 0.05 -11.49 -5.42
CA LYS A 153 1.40 -11.52 -5.99
C LYS A 153 1.72 -10.17 -6.64
N ILE A 154 2.81 -9.54 -6.23
CA ILE A 154 3.32 -8.30 -6.81
C ILE A 154 4.60 -8.63 -7.58
N LEU A 155 4.64 -8.33 -8.88
CA LEU A 155 5.82 -8.59 -9.73
C LEU A 155 6.58 -7.26 -9.94
N GLU A 156 7.91 -7.28 -9.78
CA GLU A 156 8.76 -6.10 -10.05
C GLU A 156 8.63 -5.60 -11.50
N SER A 157 8.31 -6.49 -12.45
CA SER A 157 8.01 -6.11 -13.83
C SER A 157 6.81 -5.16 -13.95
N ASP A 158 5.80 -5.33 -13.08
CA ASP A 158 4.59 -4.51 -13.12
C ASP A 158 4.87 -3.06 -12.70
N GLU A 159 5.96 -2.78 -11.99
CA GLU A 159 6.35 -1.41 -11.62
C GLU A 159 7.06 -0.70 -12.78
N LEU A 160 8.00 -1.39 -13.45
CA LEU A 160 8.72 -0.85 -14.61
C LEU A 160 7.79 -0.60 -15.81
N ASP A 161 6.84 -1.51 -16.04
CA ASP A 161 5.87 -1.38 -17.13
C ASP A 161 4.94 -0.17 -16.90
N PHE A 162 4.55 0.12 -15.65
CA PHE A 162 3.70 1.26 -15.31
C PHE A 162 4.33 2.60 -15.67
N GLU A 163 5.60 2.84 -15.33
CA GLU A 163 6.24 4.14 -15.59
C GLU A 163 6.35 4.43 -17.09
N GLY A 164 6.71 3.43 -17.90
CA GLY A 164 6.73 3.58 -19.36
C GLY A 164 5.35 3.88 -19.93
N ASP A 165 4.36 3.11 -19.49
CA ASP A 165 2.96 3.25 -19.88
C ASP A 165 2.36 4.60 -19.50
N TYR A 166 2.66 5.09 -18.30
CA TYR A 166 2.17 6.35 -17.76
C TYR A 166 2.75 7.53 -18.54
N ASN A 167 4.06 7.54 -18.79
CA ASN A 167 4.70 8.59 -19.59
C ASN A 167 4.13 8.62 -21.02
N ASN A 168 3.97 7.46 -21.66
CA ASN A 168 3.34 7.38 -22.98
C ASN A 168 1.89 7.91 -22.95
N TRP A 169 1.12 7.63 -21.89
CA TRP A 169 -0.23 8.15 -21.74
C TRP A 169 -0.24 9.68 -21.60
N ILE A 170 0.64 10.25 -20.79
CA ILE A 170 0.82 11.71 -20.63
C ILE A 170 1.16 12.37 -21.97
N ASP A 171 2.14 11.84 -22.70
CA ASP A 171 2.60 12.37 -23.99
C ASP A 171 1.52 12.34 -25.08
N ASN A 172 0.49 11.51 -24.89
CA ASN A 172 -0.64 11.37 -25.80
C ASN A 172 -1.92 12.05 -25.30
N GLN A 173 -1.88 12.79 -24.19
CA GLN A 173 -3.03 13.56 -23.74
C GLN A 173 -3.50 14.56 -24.81
N GLY A 174 -4.82 14.65 -24.99
CA GLY A 174 -5.45 15.50 -25.99
C GLY A 174 -5.35 15.00 -27.44
N LYS A 175 -4.57 13.95 -27.73
CA LYS A 175 -4.52 13.36 -29.08
C LYS A 175 -5.75 12.49 -29.32
N LYS A 176 -6.44 12.75 -30.43
CA LYS A 176 -7.58 11.92 -30.85
C LYS A 176 -7.07 10.54 -31.29
N LYS A 177 -7.42 9.50 -30.54
CA LYS A 177 -7.17 8.11 -30.93
C LYS A 177 -8.35 7.57 -31.72
N THR A 178 -8.12 7.04 -32.91
CA THR A 178 -9.14 6.34 -33.69
C THR A 178 -9.09 4.86 -33.36
N VAL A 179 -10.15 4.35 -32.72
CA VAL A 179 -10.27 2.95 -32.31
C VAL A 179 -11.14 2.20 -33.32
N LYS A 180 -10.70 1.00 -33.74
CA LYS A 180 -11.48 0.14 -34.63
C LYS A 180 -12.67 -0.47 -33.89
N ASN A 181 -13.79 -0.62 -34.59
CA ASN A 181 -14.96 -1.32 -34.08
C ASN A 181 -14.63 -2.79 -33.76
N ALA A 182 -15.39 -3.37 -32.84
CA ALA A 182 -15.32 -4.80 -32.58
C ALA A 182 -15.78 -5.60 -33.82
N PRO A 183 -15.33 -6.86 -34.01
CA PRO A 183 -15.66 -7.65 -35.19
C PRO A 183 -17.16 -7.94 -35.38
N ASN A 184 -17.98 -7.73 -34.35
CA ASN A 184 -19.44 -7.80 -34.41
C ASN A 184 -20.11 -6.45 -34.72
N GLY A 185 -19.33 -5.43 -35.13
CA GLY A 185 -19.82 -4.12 -35.54
C GLY A 185 -20.11 -3.15 -34.38
N ILE A 186 -19.83 -3.55 -33.13
CA ILE A 186 -20.01 -2.65 -31.98
C ILE A 186 -18.90 -1.59 -31.98
N GLU A 187 -19.31 -0.33 -31.90
CA GLU A 187 -18.40 0.82 -31.83
C GLU A 187 -17.76 0.95 -30.45
N PHE A 188 -16.55 1.48 -30.41
CA PHE A 188 -15.88 1.78 -29.15
C PHE A 188 -16.59 2.95 -28.43
N PRO A 189 -17.03 2.79 -27.17
CA PRO A 189 -17.75 3.84 -26.46
C PRO A 189 -16.77 4.90 -25.94
N TYR A 190 -16.43 5.92 -26.74
CA TYR A 190 -15.39 6.90 -26.40
C TYR A 190 -15.61 7.66 -25.08
N ASP A 191 -16.87 7.80 -24.65
CA ASP A 191 -17.32 8.52 -23.47
C ASP A 191 -17.27 7.68 -22.18
N TYR A 192 -16.92 6.39 -22.24
CA TYR A 192 -16.99 5.48 -21.09
C TYR A 192 -16.20 5.94 -19.86
N ARG A 193 -15.15 6.75 -20.07
CA ARG A 193 -14.33 7.32 -18.98
C ARG A 193 -15.09 8.34 -18.13
N ASN A 194 -16.22 8.84 -18.61
CA ASN A 194 -17.10 9.76 -17.90
C ASN A 194 -18.24 9.04 -17.15
N TRP A 195 -18.38 7.73 -17.34
CA TRP A 195 -19.44 6.94 -16.71
C TRP A 195 -19.19 6.75 -15.22
N GLN A 196 -20.26 6.55 -14.45
CA GLN A 196 -20.15 6.42 -12.99
C GLN A 196 -19.73 5.00 -12.60
N VAL A 197 -19.03 4.89 -11.46
CA VAL A 197 -18.62 3.60 -10.91
C VAL A 197 -19.84 2.82 -10.40
N VAL A 198 -19.98 1.58 -10.88
CA VAL A 198 -20.98 0.62 -10.43
C VAL A 198 -20.43 -0.26 -9.31
N SER A 199 -19.20 -0.76 -9.48
CA SER A 199 -18.52 -1.64 -8.51
C SER A 199 -17.02 -1.70 -8.80
N SER A 200 -16.27 -2.30 -7.90
CA SER A 200 -14.90 -2.77 -8.15
C SER A 200 -14.78 -4.27 -7.84
N SER A 201 -13.73 -4.91 -8.36
CA SER A 201 -13.37 -6.28 -7.99
C SER A 201 -11.88 -6.53 -8.15
N PHE A 202 -11.36 -7.47 -7.36
CA PHE A 202 -10.02 -8.02 -7.49
C PHE A 202 -10.11 -9.49 -7.90
N ARG A 203 -9.28 -9.93 -8.86
CA ARG A 203 -9.19 -11.33 -9.25
C ARG A 203 -7.84 -11.93 -8.89
N LYS A 204 -7.86 -12.87 -7.93
CA LYS A 204 -6.68 -13.58 -7.39
C LYS A 204 -5.94 -14.39 -8.45
N ASP A 205 -6.67 -15.03 -9.36
CA ASP A 205 -6.10 -15.90 -10.40
C ASP A 205 -5.30 -15.15 -11.47
N HIS A 206 -5.56 -13.85 -11.64
CA HIS A 206 -4.87 -12.99 -12.61
C HIS A 206 -4.16 -11.78 -11.97
N ASN A 207 -4.17 -11.66 -10.63
CA ASN A 207 -3.67 -10.49 -9.91
C ASN A 207 -4.12 -9.15 -10.53
N SER A 208 -5.41 -9.04 -10.85
CA SER A 208 -5.94 -7.91 -11.62
C SER A 208 -6.96 -7.09 -10.84
N LEU A 209 -6.80 -5.77 -10.91
CA LEU A 209 -7.75 -4.80 -10.39
C LEU A 209 -8.77 -4.43 -11.47
N ARG A 210 -10.04 -4.30 -11.07
CA ARG A 210 -11.14 -4.08 -12.01
C ARG A 210 -12.10 -3.05 -11.48
N VAL A 211 -12.50 -2.13 -12.35
CA VAL A 211 -13.57 -1.18 -12.08
C VAL A 211 -14.68 -1.43 -13.08
N ILE A 212 -15.91 -1.53 -12.58
CA ILE A 212 -17.12 -1.65 -13.38
C ILE A 212 -17.77 -0.27 -13.41
N LEU A 213 -18.08 0.19 -14.62
CA LEU A 213 -18.66 1.49 -14.93
C LEU A 213 -20.04 1.27 -15.56
N GLY A 214 -20.94 2.24 -15.38
CA GLY A 214 -22.28 2.22 -15.96
C GLY A 214 -22.64 3.57 -16.53
N ASN A 215 -23.24 3.58 -17.73
CA ASN A 215 -23.84 4.79 -18.28
C ASN A 215 -25.05 5.24 -17.46
N ASP A 216 -25.58 6.43 -17.73
CA ASP A 216 -26.68 7.02 -16.95
C ASP A 216 -27.91 6.11 -16.83
N ILE A 217 -28.23 5.36 -17.89
CA ILE A 217 -29.34 4.39 -17.89
C ILE A 217 -29.07 3.26 -16.90
N ALA A 218 -27.85 2.69 -16.92
CA ALA A 218 -27.46 1.65 -15.97
C ALA A 218 -27.46 2.18 -14.53
N ILE A 219 -26.98 3.41 -14.29
CA ILE A 219 -26.97 4.00 -12.95
C ILE A 219 -28.38 4.27 -12.43
N ASN A 220 -29.28 4.78 -13.27
CA ASN A 220 -30.67 4.99 -12.88
C ASN A 220 -31.38 3.66 -12.59
N ALA A 221 -31.08 2.61 -13.38
CA ALA A 221 -31.57 1.26 -13.12
C ALA A 221 -31.13 0.74 -11.74
N ILE A 222 -29.87 1.00 -11.33
CA ILE A 222 -29.37 0.65 -10.00
C ILE A 222 -30.13 1.40 -8.91
N LYS A 223 -30.27 2.72 -9.05
CA LYS A 223 -31.00 3.57 -8.07
C LYS A 223 -32.45 3.13 -7.87
N GLU A 224 -33.10 2.69 -8.95
CA GLU A 224 -34.48 2.22 -8.93
C GLU A 224 -34.62 0.72 -8.63
N ASN A 225 -33.52 0.01 -8.42
CA ASN A 225 -33.47 -1.44 -8.25
C ASN A 225 -34.14 -2.22 -9.41
N LYS A 226 -33.94 -1.75 -10.65
CA LYS A 226 -34.47 -2.33 -11.90
C LYS A 226 -33.34 -2.90 -12.77
N ILE A 227 -32.58 -3.82 -12.20
CA ILE A 227 -31.37 -4.40 -12.81
C ILE A 227 -31.53 -5.88 -13.23
N ASN A 228 -32.74 -6.42 -13.17
CA ASN A 228 -33.01 -7.80 -13.61
C ASN A 228 -34.43 -7.93 -14.19
N PRO A 229 -34.61 -7.79 -15.52
CA PRO A 229 -33.57 -7.48 -16.50
C PRO A 229 -33.10 -6.02 -16.42
N TRP A 230 -31.91 -5.74 -16.97
CA TRP A 230 -31.48 -4.37 -17.23
C TRP A 230 -32.32 -3.75 -18.35
N PRO A 231 -32.58 -2.43 -18.30
CA PRO A 231 -33.33 -1.74 -19.36
C PRO A 231 -32.50 -1.61 -20.65
N ASP A 232 -33.17 -1.64 -21.80
CA ASP A 232 -32.54 -1.38 -23.09
C ASP A 232 -31.87 0.01 -23.10
N GLY A 233 -30.68 0.09 -23.71
CA GLY A 233 -29.81 1.25 -23.66
C GLY A 233 -28.83 1.28 -22.46
N ALA A 234 -29.00 0.41 -21.47
CA ALA A 234 -28.00 0.24 -20.42
C ALA A 234 -26.68 -0.27 -20.99
N ILE A 235 -25.56 0.33 -20.56
CA ILE A 235 -24.21 -0.13 -20.92
C ILE A 235 -23.40 -0.29 -19.65
N LEU A 236 -22.78 -1.46 -19.51
CA LEU A 236 -21.82 -1.75 -18.45
C LEU A 236 -20.43 -1.89 -19.07
N GLY A 237 -19.48 -1.08 -18.61
CA GLY A 237 -18.07 -1.20 -18.94
C GLY A 237 -17.31 -1.84 -17.81
N LYS A 238 -16.26 -2.61 -18.10
CA LYS A 238 -15.31 -3.11 -17.12
C LYS A 238 -13.90 -2.83 -17.62
N VAL A 239 -13.16 -2.13 -16.79
CA VAL A 239 -11.79 -1.68 -17.06
C VAL A 239 -10.86 -2.48 -16.15
N VAL A 240 -9.80 -3.04 -16.73
CA VAL A 240 -8.96 -4.04 -16.06
C VAL A 240 -7.49 -3.66 -16.18
N TRP A 241 -6.79 -3.69 -15.04
CA TRP A 241 -5.36 -3.40 -14.93
C TRP A 241 -4.62 -4.53 -14.22
N ASN A 242 -3.32 -4.65 -14.53
CA ASN A 242 -2.36 -5.26 -13.62
C ASN A 242 -2.31 -4.46 -12.30
N GLN A 243 -1.56 -4.96 -11.33
CA GLN A 243 -1.43 -4.33 -10.02
C GLN A 243 0.03 -4.07 -9.68
N ARG A 244 0.29 -3.06 -8.87
CA ARG A 244 1.60 -2.77 -8.27
C ARG A 244 1.44 -2.30 -6.82
N SER A 245 2.51 -2.33 -6.04
CA SER A 245 2.55 -1.61 -4.77
C SER A 245 2.54 -0.11 -5.01
N ASP A 246 1.92 0.65 -4.12
CA ASP A 246 2.06 2.10 -4.09
C ASP A 246 3.45 2.50 -3.57
N GLU A 247 4.14 3.39 -4.28
CA GLU A 247 5.49 3.87 -3.94
C GLU A 247 5.55 4.64 -2.60
N ASN A 248 4.42 5.23 -2.20
CA ASN A 248 4.31 6.02 -0.99
C ASN A 248 3.71 5.25 0.18
N TRP A 249 3.03 4.15 -0.10
CA TRP A 249 2.37 3.31 0.89
C TRP A 249 2.42 1.83 0.49
N GLU A 250 3.45 1.11 0.93
CA GLU A 250 3.72 -0.28 0.50
C GLU A 250 2.54 -1.24 0.79
N ALA A 251 1.69 -0.94 1.78
CA ALA A 251 0.49 -1.72 2.07
C ALA A 251 -0.67 -1.50 1.07
N ALA A 252 -0.59 -0.50 0.19
CA ALA A 252 -1.61 -0.24 -0.83
C ALA A 252 -1.22 -0.92 -2.14
N ILE A 253 -2.24 -1.51 -2.77
CA ILE A 253 -2.15 -2.08 -4.10
C ILE A 253 -2.95 -1.18 -5.02
N VAL A 254 -2.29 -0.72 -6.07
CA VAL A 254 -2.81 0.25 -7.03
C VAL A 254 -2.73 -0.27 -8.45
N PRO A 255 -3.53 0.26 -9.39
CA PRO A 255 -3.44 -0.12 -10.79
C PRO A 255 -2.04 0.13 -11.37
N SER A 256 -1.60 -0.82 -12.20
CA SER A 256 -0.42 -0.72 -13.08
C SER A 256 -0.88 -0.64 -14.55
N THR A 257 -0.29 -1.41 -15.46
CA THR A 257 -0.57 -1.47 -16.89
C THR A 257 -2.03 -1.83 -17.17
N PHE A 258 -2.62 -1.08 -18.11
CA PHE A 258 -3.94 -1.37 -18.66
C PHE A 258 -3.92 -2.69 -19.45
N ILE A 259 -4.77 -3.64 -19.06
CA ILE A 259 -4.90 -4.92 -19.78
C ILE A 259 -5.95 -4.80 -20.88
N HIS A 260 -7.18 -4.43 -20.50
CA HIS A 260 -8.31 -4.33 -21.44
C HIS A 260 -9.50 -3.57 -20.85
N ALA A 261 -10.39 -3.14 -21.74
CA ALA A 261 -11.73 -2.69 -21.42
C ALA A 261 -12.75 -3.56 -22.16
N GLU A 262 -13.77 -4.03 -21.45
CA GLU A 262 -14.86 -4.84 -22.01
C GLU A 262 -16.22 -4.23 -21.68
N PHE A 263 -17.18 -4.42 -22.57
CA PHE A 263 -18.45 -3.73 -22.53
C PHE A 263 -19.60 -4.68 -22.87
N MET A 264 -20.72 -4.48 -22.16
CA MET A 264 -21.99 -5.13 -22.40
C MET A 264 -23.05 -4.07 -22.71
N PHE A 265 -23.68 -4.17 -23.89
CA PHE A 265 -24.69 -3.22 -24.38
C PHE A 265 -26.07 -3.87 -24.38
N LYS A 266 -27.00 -3.36 -23.58
CA LYS A 266 -28.37 -3.91 -23.51
C LYS A 266 -29.19 -3.40 -24.69
N ASP A 267 -29.67 -4.33 -25.51
CA ASP A 267 -30.73 -4.08 -26.50
C ASP A 267 -31.37 -5.44 -26.83
N SER A 268 -32.52 -5.68 -26.20
CA SER A 268 -33.25 -6.94 -26.27
C SER A 268 -33.64 -7.35 -27.69
N ASN A 269 -33.86 -6.37 -28.57
CA ASN A 269 -34.25 -6.60 -29.96
C ASN A 269 -33.03 -6.78 -30.88
N LYS A 270 -32.07 -5.84 -30.84
CA LYS A 270 -30.86 -5.87 -31.68
C LYS A 270 -29.98 -7.07 -31.39
N TYR A 271 -29.89 -7.47 -30.11
CA TYR A 271 -29.01 -8.54 -29.65
C TYR A 271 -29.78 -9.82 -29.28
N LYS A 272 -30.95 -10.05 -29.87
CA LYS A 272 -31.80 -11.23 -29.59
C LYS A 272 -31.05 -12.57 -29.69
N THR A 273 -30.16 -12.71 -30.68
CA THR A 273 -29.35 -13.93 -30.89
C THR A 273 -28.18 -14.06 -29.91
N THR A 274 -27.79 -12.97 -29.24
CA THR A 274 -26.71 -12.92 -28.25
C THR A 274 -27.23 -12.62 -26.84
N LYS A 275 -28.44 -13.11 -26.55
CA LYS A 275 -29.10 -13.06 -25.24
C LYS A 275 -29.50 -11.65 -24.78
N GLY A 276 -29.83 -10.77 -25.73
CA GLY A 276 -30.22 -9.38 -25.48
C GLY A 276 -29.05 -8.45 -25.14
N TRP A 277 -27.82 -8.94 -25.29
CA TRP A 277 -26.60 -8.20 -24.99
C TRP A 277 -25.63 -8.19 -26.17
N GLY A 278 -25.10 -7.00 -26.47
CA GLY A 278 -23.94 -6.82 -27.32
C GLY A 278 -22.67 -6.97 -26.48
N TRP A 279 -21.72 -7.77 -26.95
CA TRP A 279 -20.49 -8.11 -26.22
C TRP A 279 -19.30 -7.55 -26.98
N ALA A 280 -18.46 -6.74 -26.33
CA ALA A 280 -17.25 -6.23 -27.00
C ALA A 280 -16.10 -6.06 -26.01
N ARG A 281 -14.87 -6.22 -26.49
CA ARG A 281 -13.65 -6.04 -25.69
C ARG A 281 -12.56 -5.43 -26.56
N TRP A 282 -11.78 -4.53 -25.97
CA TRP A 282 -10.58 -3.95 -26.54
C TRP A 282 -9.41 -4.18 -25.59
N VAL A 283 -8.33 -4.73 -26.11
CA VAL A 283 -7.14 -5.13 -25.34
C VAL A 283 -6.01 -4.14 -25.59
N ASP A 284 -5.07 -4.11 -24.66
CA ASP A 284 -3.83 -3.33 -24.68
C ASP A 284 -4.04 -1.80 -24.79
N GLN A 285 -2.96 -1.03 -24.64
CA GLN A 285 -3.02 0.43 -24.74
C GLN A 285 -3.44 0.92 -26.14
N GLU A 286 -3.26 0.08 -27.16
CA GLU A 286 -3.70 0.36 -28.52
C GLU A 286 -5.20 0.21 -28.73
N LEU A 287 -5.92 -0.35 -27.74
CA LEU A 287 -7.34 -0.63 -27.82
C LEU A 287 -7.61 -1.43 -29.09
N LYS A 288 -6.91 -2.56 -29.25
CA LYS A 288 -7.16 -3.46 -30.37
C LYS A 288 -8.45 -4.25 -30.10
N PRO A 289 -9.39 -4.32 -31.04
CA PRO A 289 -10.62 -5.07 -30.83
C PRO A 289 -10.32 -6.56 -30.68
N PHE A 290 -10.95 -7.20 -29.70
CA PHE A 290 -10.81 -8.63 -29.42
C PHE A 290 -11.66 -9.46 -30.37
N GLY A 291 -11.13 -10.62 -30.77
CA GLY A 291 -11.81 -11.58 -31.64
C GLY A 291 -11.45 -11.40 -33.12
N LYS A 292 -11.61 -12.48 -33.89
CA LYS A 292 -11.37 -12.49 -35.33
C LYS A 292 -12.60 -12.04 -36.13
N ASP A 293 -13.77 -12.47 -35.68
CA ASP A 293 -15.08 -12.25 -36.32
C ASP A 293 -16.17 -12.24 -35.23
N ALA A 294 -17.41 -11.92 -35.61
CA ALA A 294 -18.52 -11.73 -34.69
C ALA A 294 -18.80 -12.92 -33.74
N ASN A 295 -18.35 -14.14 -34.06
CA ASN A 295 -18.56 -15.33 -33.25
C ASN A 295 -17.82 -15.31 -31.91
N PHE A 296 -16.86 -14.40 -31.70
CA PHE A 296 -16.19 -14.25 -30.40
C PHE A 296 -17.20 -14.06 -29.25
N SER A 297 -18.35 -13.44 -29.54
CA SER A 297 -19.43 -13.19 -28.58
C SER A 297 -19.92 -14.48 -27.90
N GLN A 298 -19.81 -15.65 -28.56
CA GLN A 298 -20.21 -16.94 -27.97
C GLN A 298 -19.37 -17.30 -26.75
N SER A 299 -18.07 -16.99 -26.75
CA SER A 299 -17.20 -17.20 -25.59
C SER A 299 -17.64 -16.35 -24.39
N CYS A 300 -18.06 -15.10 -24.64
CA CYS A 300 -18.61 -14.21 -23.62
C CYS A 300 -19.91 -14.76 -23.04
N ILE A 301 -20.84 -15.20 -23.92
CA ILE A 301 -22.13 -15.77 -23.50
C ILE A 301 -21.93 -17.03 -22.67
N GLN A 302 -21.07 -17.96 -23.10
CA GLN A 302 -20.80 -19.19 -22.35
C GLN A 302 -20.27 -18.89 -20.95
N CYS A 303 -19.32 -17.95 -20.83
CA CYS A 303 -18.78 -17.53 -19.54
C CYS A 303 -19.83 -16.86 -18.64
N HIS A 304 -20.78 -16.11 -19.21
CA HIS A 304 -21.85 -15.43 -18.47
C HIS A 304 -23.12 -16.26 -18.26
N THR A 305 -23.23 -17.44 -18.88
CA THR A 305 -24.39 -18.34 -18.74
C THR A 305 -24.68 -18.79 -17.30
N PRO A 306 -23.67 -19.02 -16.43
CA PRO A 306 -23.93 -19.35 -15.01
C PRO A 306 -24.73 -18.29 -14.25
N VAL A 307 -24.75 -17.04 -14.71
CA VAL A 307 -25.52 -15.93 -14.11
C VAL A 307 -26.67 -15.46 -15.01
N LYS A 308 -27.19 -16.34 -15.88
CA LYS A 308 -28.32 -16.03 -16.78
C LYS A 308 -29.55 -15.48 -16.05
N ASP A 309 -29.82 -15.96 -14.83
CA ASP A 309 -30.97 -15.55 -14.02
C ASP A 309 -30.78 -14.16 -13.36
N ARG A 310 -29.60 -13.55 -13.57
CA ARG A 310 -29.26 -12.16 -13.21
C ARG A 310 -29.05 -11.31 -14.47
N ASP A 311 -29.81 -11.64 -15.52
CA ASP A 311 -29.68 -11.04 -16.85
C ASP A 311 -28.24 -11.08 -17.38
N TYR A 312 -27.54 -12.19 -17.13
CA TYR A 312 -26.16 -12.43 -17.54
C TYR A 312 -25.11 -11.49 -16.90
N ILE A 313 -25.42 -10.77 -15.82
CA ILE A 313 -24.50 -9.84 -15.14
C ILE A 313 -23.97 -10.43 -13.81
N PHE A 314 -22.66 -10.60 -13.71
CA PHE A 314 -21.99 -11.02 -12.46
C PHE A 314 -21.96 -9.92 -11.39
N THR A 315 -21.91 -8.66 -11.82
CA THR A 315 -21.72 -7.52 -10.92
C THR A 315 -22.95 -7.31 -10.03
N THR A 316 -22.73 -7.28 -8.72
CA THR A 316 -23.64 -6.63 -7.78
C THR A 316 -23.20 -5.18 -7.63
N PRO A 317 -24.06 -4.18 -7.82
CA PRO A 317 -23.69 -2.78 -7.57
C PRO A 317 -23.19 -2.57 -6.14
N SER A 318 -22.12 -1.79 -5.97
CA SER A 318 -21.58 -1.42 -4.67
C SER A 318 -22.51 -0.45 -3.94
N ILE A 319 -22.51 -0.53 -2.61
CA ILE A 319 -23.20 0.45 -1.76
C ILE A 319 -22.31 1.68 -1.64
N PHE A 320 -22.81 2.82 -2.13
CA PHE A 320 -22.22 4.14 -1.93
C PHE A 320 -23.11 4.89 -0.92
N PRO A 321 -22.73 4.95 0.38
CA PRO A 321 -23.55 5.55 1.42
C PRO A 321 -23.65 7.08 1.34
#